data_AF-A0A933U5K0-F1
#
_entry.id   AF-A0A933U5K0-F1
#
_cell.length_a   1.000
_cell.length_b   1.000
_cell.length_c   1.000
_cell.angle_alpha   90.00
_cell.angle_beta   90.00
_cell.angle_gamma   90.00
#
_symmetry.space_group_name_H-M   'P 1'
#
loop_
_entity.id
_entity.type
_entity.pdbx_description
1 polymer ?
#
loop_
_entity_poly.entity_id
_entity_poly.type
_entity_poly.pdbx_seq_one_letter_code
_entity_poly.pdbx_strand_id
1 'polypeptide(L)'
;MVAARLQAAVDFLREAVYRSRATQALETFLAQGAAPKLGQCGLGERAAVVLDLDARGRELFERVWSAELGDDELARIRGVMRRWVETQDALDRDRNHFLKAFRRAHGFERARYTPEQTTEFERGLADLARIEDERQRAAASELLGS
;
A
#
# COMPACT_ATOMS: atom_id res chain seq x y z
N MET A 1 -19.86 -12.83 3.47
CA MET A 1 -19.14 -12.20 4.60
C MET A 1 -17.62 -12.22 4.43
N VAL A 2 -16.99 -13.37 4.14
CA VAL A 2 -15.53 -13.49 3.95
C VAL A 2 -14.98 -12.57 2.83
N ALA A 3 -15.62 -12.55 1.66
CA ALA A 3 -15.18 -11.71 0.54
C ALA A 3 -15.22 -10.19 0.85
N ALA A 4 -16.24 -9.74 1.59
CA ALA A 4 -16.36 -8.32 1.98
C ALA A 4 -15.28 -7.92 3.00
N ARG A 5 -14.96 -8.81 3.94
CA ARG A 5 -13.88 -8.59 4.93
C ARG A 5 -12.50 -8.58 4.26
N LEU A 6 -12.27 -9.48 3.30
CA LEU A 6 -11.04 -9.48 2.49
C LEU A 6 -10.90 -8.19 1.68
N GLN A 7 -11.98 -7.72 1.06
CA GLN A 7 -11.94 -6.44 0.33
C GLN A 7 -11.63 -5.27 1.26
N ALA A 8 -12.24 -5.22 2.45
CA ALA A 8 -11.92 -4.20 3.45
C ALA A 8 -10.46 -4.25 3.91
N ALA A 9 -9.89 -5.46 4.05
CA ALA A 9 -8.47 -5.65 4.34
C ALA A 9 -7.55 -5.18 3.20
N VAL A 10 -7.93 -5.43 1.95
CA VAL A 10 -7.24 -4.89 0.76
C VAL A 10 -7.26 -3.37 0.78
N ASP A 11 -8.42 -2.76 1.00
CA ASP A 11 -8.56 -1.30 1.02
C ASP A 11 -7.79 -0.68 2.20
N PHE A 12 -7.80 -1.33 3.37
CA PHE A 12 -6.99 -0.95 4.53
C PHE A 12 -5.49 -0.92 4.20
N LEU A 13 -4.99 -1.94 3.48
CA LEU A 13 -3.59 -1.98 3.04
C LEU A 13 -3.27 -0.93 1.97
N ARG A 14 -4.22 -0.53 1.12
CA ARG A 14 -4.03 0.60 0.19
C ARG A 14 -3.91 1.92 0.94
N GLU A 15 -4.75 2.11 1.94
CA GLU A 15 -4.73 3.30 2.78
C GLU A 15 -3.39 3.40 3.55
N ALA A 16 -2.89 2.28 4.08
CA ALA A 16 -1.58 2.25 4.73
C ALA A 16 -0.43 2.73 3.82
N VAL A 17 -0.47 2.35 2.54
CA VAL A 17 0.52 2.80 1.54
C VAL A 17 0.34 4.29 1.23
N TYR A 18 -0.89 4.75 1.03
CA TYR A 18 -1.19 6.17 0.82
C TYR A 18 -0.69 7.02 1.99
N ARG A 19 -1.03 6.62 3.23
CA ARG A 19 -0.60 7.27 4.47
C ARG A 19 0.92 7.29 4.60
N SER A 20 1.59 6.16 4.36
CA SER A 20 3.06 6.08 4.39
C SER A 20 3.70 7.06 3.41
N ARG A 21 3.20 7.14 2.17
CA ARG A 21 3.70 8.08 1.16
C ARG A 21 3.43 9.52 1.55
N ALA A 22 2.27 9.83 2.11
CA ALA A 22 1.96 11.17 2.61
C ALA A 22 2.89 11.58 3.75
N THR A 23 3.21 10.66 4.67
CA THR A 23 4.18 10.89 5.74
C THR A 23 5.59 11.07 5.18
N GLN A 24 6.06 10.24 4.25
CA GLN A 24 7.37 10.41 3.62
C GLN A 24 7.49 11.73 2.84
N ALA A 25 6.44 12.12 2.10
CA ALA A 25 6.38 13.39 1.39
C ALA A 25 6.39 14.58 2.37
N LEU A 26 5.64 14.46 3.48
CA LEU A 26 5.63 15.44 4.55
C LEU A 26 6.96 15.50 5.29
N GLU A 27 7.62 14.39 5.58
CA GLU A 27 8.95 14.33 6.20
C GLU A 27 10.01 14.92 5.27
N THR A 28 9.90 14.69 3.96
CA THR A 28 10.78 15.35 2.97
C THR A 28 10.56 16.87 2.96
N PHE A 29 9.32 17.31 3.15
CA PHE A 29 8.95 18.74 3.24
C PHE A 29 9.32 19.37 4.61
N LEU A 30 9.09 18.65 5.71
CA LEU A 30 9.33 19.03 7.12
C LEU A 30 10.77 18.73 7.58
N ALA A 31 11.59 18.04 6.80
CA ALA A 31 13.05 18.14 6.90
C ALA A 31 13.53 19.59 6.67
N GLN A 32 12.61 20.52 6.36
CA GLN A 32 12.76 21.98 6.40
C GLN A 32 11.97 22.68 7.54
N GLY A 33 11.38 21.97 8.51
CA GLY A 33 10.68 22.54 9.68
C GLY A 33 9.84 21.51 10.48
N ALA A 34 9.92 21.56 11.81
CA ALA A 34 9.50 20.51 12.77
C ALA A 34 8.01 20.05 12.77
N ALA A 35 7.79 18.80 13.19
CA ALA A 35 6.50 18.09 13.21
C ALA A 35 5.69 18.28 14.53
N PRO A 36 4.33 18.23 14.47
CA PRO A 36 3.47 18.35 15.65
C PRO A 36 3.03 16.99 16.25
N LYS A 37 2.65 17.02 17.53
CA LYS A 37 2.13 15.89 18.33
C LYS A 37 0.60 15.83 18.29
N LEU A 38 0.02 14.62 18.28
CA LEU A 38 -1.41 14.36 18.50
C LEU A 38 -1.65 13.55 19.79
N GLY A 39 -2.79 13.78 20.44
CA GLY A 39 -3.24 13.09 21.68
C GLY A 39 -4.69 12.56 21.64
N GLN A 40 -4.90 11.48 22.44
CA GLN A 40 -6.07 10.87 23.15
C GLN A 40 -7.54 11.21 22.78
N CYS A 41 -8.57 10.31 22.86
CA CYS A 41 -8.76 8.92 23.35
C CYS A 41 -10.10 8.27 22.82
N GLY A 42 -10.07 6.99 22.40
CA GLY A 42 -11.21 6.16 21.95
C GLY A 42 -10.79 4.71 21.58
N LEU A 43 -11.71 3.73 21.51
CA LEU A 43 -11.41 2.30 21.23
C LEU A 43 -10.63 2.08 19.91
N GLY A 44 -10.91 2.87 18.88
CA GLY A 44 -10.15 2.91 17.62
C GLY A 44 -8.91 3.82 17.67
N GLU A 45 -8.74 4.62 18.72
CA GLU A 45 -7.66 5.61 18.83
C GLU A 45 -6.34 4.98 19.25
N ARG A 46 -6.37 3.92 20.07
CA ARG A 46 -5.16 3.11 20.34
C ARG A 46 -4.62 2.50 19.04
N ALA A 47 -5.48 1.83 18.28
CA ALA A 47 -5.12 1.27 16.98
C ALA A 47 -4.65 2.37 16.03
N ALA A 48 -5.33 3.52 16.00
CA ALA A 48 -4.92 4.66 15.19
C ALA A 48 -3.54 5.20 15.52
N VAL A 49 -3.17 5.27 16.81
CA VAL A 49 -1.83 5.72 17.21
C VAL A 49 -0.79 4.64 16.92
N VAL A 50 -1.05 3.39 17.28
CA VAL A 50 -0.08 2.28 17.12
C VAL A 50 0.19 1.96 15.65
N LEU A 51 -0.82 2.08 14.80
CA LEU A 51 -0.77 1.78 13.36
C LEU A 51 -0.64 3.05 12.49
N ASP A 52 -0.52 4.25 13.09
CA ASP A 52 -0.48 5.55 12.40
C ASP A 52 -1.63 5.75 11.39
N LEU A 53 -2.86 5.45 11.81
CA LEU A 53 -4.06 5.55 10.96
C LEU A 53 -4.59 6.98 10.90
N ASP A 54 -4.89 7.42 9.70
CA ASP A 54 -5.71 8.59 9.44
C ASP A 54 -7.21 8.27 9.60
N ALA A 55 -8.08 9.23 9.27
CA ALA A 55 -9.53 9.05 9.41
C ALA A 55 -10.06 7.87 8.56
N ARG A 56 -9.54 7.70 7.35
CA ARG A 56 -9.95 6.63 6.44
C ARG A 56 -9.44 5.27 6.91
N GLY A 57 -8.19 5.21 7.39
CA GLY A 57 -7.60 4.01 7.95
C GLY A 57 -8.37 3.51 9.18
N ARG A 58 -8.86 4.42 10.04
CA ARG A 58 -9.74 4.08 11.18
C ARG A 58 -11.06 3.45 10.72
N GLU A 59 -11.74 4.07 9.76
CA GLU A 59 -12.99 3.54 9.19
C GLU A 59 -12.80 2.12 8.62
N LEU A 60 -11.69 1.90 7.89
CA LEU A 60 -11.37 0.61 7.31
C LEU A 60 -10.99 -0.43 8.38
N PHE A 61 -10.25 -0.01 9.41
CA PHE A 61 -9.91 -0.87 10.55
C PHE A 61 -11.18 -1.40 11.25
N GLU A 62 -12.14 -0.53 11.55
CA GLU A 62 -13.40 -0.91 12.19
C GLU A 62 -14.27 -1.85 11.32
N ARG A 63 -14.15 -1.75 9.99
CA ARG A 63 -14.81 -2.68 9.05
C ARG A 63 -14.16 -4.06 9.03
N VAL A 64 -12.87 -4.16 9.31
CA VAL A 64 -12.10 -5.41 9.29
C VAL A 64 -12.13 -6.12 10.65
N TRP A 65 -12.07 -5.35 11.74
CA TRP A 65 -12.09 -5.84 13.12
C TRP A 65 -13.16 -5.11 13.93
N SER A 66 -14.15 -5.88 14.39
CA SER A 66 -15.28 -5.39 15.18
C SER A 66 -15.08 -5.48 16.69
N ALA A 67 -13.93 -5.99 17.14
CA ALA A 67 -13.61 -6.20 18.54
C ALA A 67 -12.28 -5.53 18.89
N GLU A 68 -12.10 -5.20 20.16
CA GLU A 68 -10.85 -4.64 20.66
C GLU A 68 -9.72 -5.66 20.48
N LEU A 69 -8.62 -5.22 19.86
CA LEU A 69 -7.46 -6.05 19.61
C LEU A 69 -6.42 -5.82 20.71
N GLY A 70 -5.85 -6.92 21.21
CA GLY A 70 -4.72 -6.87 22.13
C GLY A 70 -3.43 -6.38 21.46
N ASP A 71 -2.43 -6.05 22.28
CA ASP A 71 -1.17 -5.48 21.81
C ASP A 71 -0.38 -6.39 20.87
N ASP A 72 -0.39 -7.70 21.11
CA ASP A 72 0.27 -8.67 20.25
C ASP A 72 -0.32 -8.68 18.84
N GLU A 73 -1.65 -8.53 18.74
CA GLU A 73 -2.37 -8.51 17.48
C GLU A 73 -2.16 -7.19 16.74
N LEU A 74 -2.18 -6.05 17.44
CA LEU A 74 -1.82 -4.76 16.85
C LEU A 74 -0.36 -4.75 16.36
N ALA A 75 0.56 -5.35 17.11
CA ALA A 75 1.96 -5.49 16.71
C ALA A 75 2.11 -6.37 15.46
N ARG A 76 1.35 -7.47 15.38
CA ARG A 76 1.28 -8.34 14.19
C ARG A 76 0.77 -7.56 12.97
N ILE A 77 -0.36 -6.86 13.10
CA ILE A 77 -0.96 -6.06 12.02
C ILE A 77 0.01 -5.01 11.53
N ARG A 78 0.66 -4.26 12.43
CA ARG A 78 1.70 -3.28 12.07
C ARG A 78 2.84 -3.93 11.29
N GLY A 79 3.26 -5.13 11.69
CA GLY A 79 4.28 -5.90 10.98
C GLY A 79 3.89 -6.23 9.54
N VAL A 80 2.64 -6.65 9.32
CA VAL A 80 2.11 -6.92 7.97
C VAL A 80 2.03 -5.62 7.15
N MET A 81 1.49 -4.54 7.72
CA MET A 81 1.41 -3.23 7.05
C MET A 81 2.79 -2.75 6.59
N ARG A 82 3.79 -2.82 7.48
CA ARG A 82 5.17 -2.39 7.15
C ARG A 82 5.75 -3.21 6.00
N ARG A 83 5.66 -4.54 6.05
CA ARG A 83 6.14 -5.43 4.97
C ARG A 83 5.42 -5.15 3.66
N TRP A 84 4.12 -4.86 3.71
CA TRP A 84 3.36 -4.52 2.52
C TRP A 84 3.81 -3.20 1.89
N VAL A 85 4.04 -2.16 2.70
CA VAL A 85 4.60 -0.88 2.24
C VAL A 85 5.98 -1.09 1.59
N GLU A 86 6.87 -1.84 2.23
CA GLU A 86 8.19 -2.17 1.66
C GLU A 86 8.07 -2.95 0.33
N THR A 87 7.09 -3.84 0.23
CA THR A 87 6.79 -4.60 -0.99
C THR A 87 6.30 -3.67 -2.11
N GLN A 88 5.46 -2.69 -1.79
CA GLN A 88 4.98 -1.68 -2.73
C GLN A 88 6.12 -0.81 -3.27
N ASP A 89 7.03 -0.38 -2.40
CA ASP A 89 8.21 0.37 -2.81
C ASP A 89 9.13 -0.45 -3.75
N ALA A 90 9.21 -1.77 -3.54
CA ALA A 90 9.93 -2.67 -4.45
C ALA A 90 9.22 -2.79 -5.81
N LEU A 91 7.90 -2.99 -5.82
CA LEU A 91 7.10 -3.08 -7.06
C LEU A 91 7.14 -1.77 -7.87
N ASP A 92 7.13 -0.62 -7.19
CA ASP A 92 7.31 0.69 -7.83
C ASP A 92 8.67 0.79 -8.52
N ARG A 93 9.74 0.31 -7.87
CA ARG A 93 11.08 0.26 -8.47
C ARG A 93 11.13 -0.67 -9.69
N ASP A 94 10.51 -1.84 -9.61
CA ASP A 94 10.44 -2.79 -10.73
C ASP A 94 9.67 -2.20 -11.91
N ARG A 95 8.52 -1.56 -11.66
CA ARG A 95 7.76 -0.82 -12.68
C ARG A 95 8.59 0.28 -13.33
N ASN A 96 9.32 1.06 -12.53
CA ASN A 96 10.20 2.11 -13.05
C ASN A 96 11.37 1.55 -13.87
N HIS A 97 11.96 0.43 -13.44
CA HIS A 97 13.01 -0.26 -14.18
C HIS A 97 12.51 -0.79 -15.53
N PHE A 98 11.34 -1.44 -15.54
CA PHE A 98 10.70 -1.89 -16.77
C PHE A 98 10.46 -0.72 -17.74
N LEU A 99 9.80 0.34 -17.27
CA LEU A 99 9.51 1.52 -18.08
C LEU A 99 10.77 2.15 -18.65
N LYS A 100 11.83 2.26 -17.84
CA LYS A 100 13.12 2.83 -18.25
C LYS A 100 13.82 1.96 -19.27
N ALA A 101 13.85 0.64 -19.08
CA ALA A 101 14.46 -0.30 -20.01
C ALA A 101 13.72 -0.29 -21.36
N PHE A 102 12.39 -0.39 -21.33
CA PHE A 102 11.56 -0.37 -22.53
C PHE A 102 11.75 0.93 -23.33
N ARG A 103 11.68 2.08 -22.66
CA ARG A 103 11.85 3.39 -23.32
C ARG A 103 13.25 3.59 -23.88
N ARG A 104 14.28 3.03 -23.24
CA ARG A 104 15.65 3.06 -23.77
C ARG A 104 15.80 2.21 -25.03
N ALA A 105 15.07 1.10 -25.14
CA ALA A 105 15.12 0.22 -26.30
C ALA A 105 14.27 0.74 -27.48
N HIS A 106 13.11 1.36 -27.22
CA HIS A 106 12.11 1.67 -28.25
C HIS A 106 11.79 3.16 -28.41
N GLY A 107 12.39 4.03 -27.59
CA GLY A 107 12.09 5.45 -27.53
C GLY A 107 11.00 5.79 -26.51
N PHE A 108 10.83 7.08 -26.24
CA PHE A 108 9.92 7.58 -25.19
C PHE A 108 8.50 7.88 -25.71
N GLU A 109 8.36 8.05 -27.02
CA GLU A 109 7.10 8.44 -27.65
C GLU A 109 6.22 7.22 -27.95
N ARG A 110 5.26 6.93 -27.05
CA ARG A 110 4.32 5.80 -27.21
C ARG A 110 3.57 5.82 -28.55
N ALA A 111 3.28 7.00 -29.10
CA ALA A 111 2.61 7.15 -30.40
C ALA A 111 3.44 6.63 -31.59
N ARG A 112 4.76 6.42 -31.40
CA ARG A 112 5.66 5.87 -32.42
C ARG A 112 5.90 4.37 -32.27
N TYR A 113 5.31 3.74 -31.26
CA TYR A 113 5.48 2.31 -31.06
C TYR A 113 4.82 1.55 -32.21
N THR A 114 5.51 0.53 -32.70
CA THR A 114 4.92 -0.49 -33.56
C THR A 114 3.84 -1.27 -32.81
N PRO A 115 2.95 -1.99 -33.51
CA PRO A 115 1.97 -2.87 -32.86
C PRO A 115 2.63 -3.90 -31.93
N GLU A 116 3.78 -4.44 -32.32
CA GLU A 116 4.54 -5.41 -31.54
C GLU A 116 5.09 -4.79 -30.25
N GLN A 117 5.67 -3.59 -30.34
CA GLN A 117 6.16 -2.84 -29.18
C GLN A 117 5.03 -2.44 -28.24
N THR A 118 3.88 -2.04 -28.79
CA THR A 118 2.69 -1.72 -27.99
C THR A 118 2.24 -2.95 -27.20
N THR A 119 2.18 -4.11 -27.85
CA THR A 119 1.82 -5.39 -27.22
C THR A 119 2.80 -5.78 -26.12
N GLU A 120 4.12 -5.66 -26.39
CA GLU A 120 5.16 -5.94 -25.40
C GLU A 120 5.06 -5.01 -24.18
N PHE A 121 4.86 -3.71 -24.43
CA PHE A 121 4.70 -2.70 -23.39
C PHE A 121 3.50 -3.01 -22.49
N GLU A 122 2.34 -3.28 -23.08
CA GLU A 122 1.10 -3.54 -22.37
C GLU A 122 1.16 -4.86 -21.59
N ARG A 123 1.74 -5.90 -22.18
CA ARG A 123 1.98 -7.18 -21.48
C ARG A 123 2.88 -6.99 -20.27
N GLY A 124 4.00 -6.26 -20.41
CA GLY A 124 4.90 -6.02 -19.28
C GLY A 124 4.24 -5.25 -18.13
N LEU A 125 3.39 -4.27 -18.44
CA LEU A 125 2.58 -3.58 -17.42
C LEU A 125 1.54 -4.49 -16.78
N ALA A 126 0.86 -5.33 -17.57
CA ALA A 126 -0.13 -6.27 -17.09
C ALA A 126 0.48 -7.32 -16.15
N ASP A 127 1.68 -7.82 -16.47
CA ASP A 127 2.40 -8.78 -15.63
C ASP A 127 2.75 -8.18 -14.27
N LEU A 128 3.24 -6.93 -14.24
CA LEU A 128 3.53 -6.22 -13.00
C LEU A 128 2.26 -5.97 -12.16
N ALA A 129 1.17 -5.54 -12.81
CA ALA A 129 -0.11 -5.33 -12.15
C ALA A 129 -0.67 -6.62 -11.54
N ARG A 130 -0.55 -7.75 -12.25
CA ARG A 130 -0.95 -9.06 -11.74
C ARG A 130 -0.15 -9.46 -10.49
N ILE A 131 1.17 -9.27 -10.52
CA ILE A 131 2.05 -9.57 -9.36
C ILE A 131 1.64 -8.69 -8.17
N GLU A 132 1.35 -7.42 -8.41
CA GLU A 132 0.89 -6.49 -7.39
C GLU A 132 -0.43 -6.95 -6.75
N ASP A 133 -1.43 -7.30 -7.57
CA ASP A 133 -2.73 -7.80 -7.10
C ASP A 133 -2.60 -9.10 -6.29
N GLU A 134 -1.78 -10.04 -6.76
CA GLU A 134 -1.52 -11.31 -6.06
C GLU A 134 -0.89 -11.08 -4.68
N ARG A 135 0.14 -10.23 -4.61
CA ARG A 135 0.82 -9.90 -3.34
C ARG A 135 -0.08 -9.10 -2.41
N GLN A 136 -0.90 -8.20 -2.95
CA GLN A 136 -1.87 -7.45 -2.17
C GLN A 136 -2.90 -8.38 -1.50
N ARG A 137 -3.44 -9.34 -2.26
CA ARG A 137 -4.38 -10.33 -1.72
C ARG A 137 -3.71 -11.24 -0.69
N ALA A 138 -2.48 -11.67 -0.92
CA ALA A 138 -1.73 -12.47 0.05
C ALA A 138 -1.51 -11.71 1.37
N ALA A 139 -1.09 -10.45 1.31
CA ALA A 139 -0.93 -9.60 2.49
C ALA A 139 -2.28 -9.37 3.22
N ALA A 140 -3.37 -9.22 2.47
CA ALA A 140 -4.70 -9.09 3.07
C ALA A 140 -5.15 -10.38 3.78
N SER A 141 -4.88 -11.56 3.21
CA SER A 141 -5.14 -12.85 3.87
C SER A 141 -4.30 -13.02 5.13
N GLU A 142 -3.00 -12.71 5.07
CA GLU A 142 -2.10 -12.72 6.23
C GLU A 142 -2.60 -11.78 7.34
N LEU A 143 -3.04 -10.58 6.97
CA LEU A 143 -3.62 -9.60 7.88
C LEU A 143 -4.90 -10.13 8.56
N LEU A 144 -5.68 -10.97 7.88
CA LEU A 144 -6.86 -11.63 8.46
C LEU A 144 -6.54 -12.92 9.23
N GLY A 145 -5.29 -13.39 9.21
CA GLY A 145 -4.88 -14.68 9.80
C GLY A 145 -5.43 -15.89 9.05
N SER A 146 -5.66 -15.76 7.74
CA SER A 146 -6.24 -16.77 6.84
C SER A 146 -5.21 -17.37 5.89
#